data_AF-A0A2G9PZH2-F1
#
_entry.id   AF-A0A2G9PZH2-F1
#
_cell.length_a   1.000
_cell.length_b   1.000
_cell.length_c   1.000
_cell.angle_alpha   90.00
_cell.angle_beta   90.00
_cell.angle_gamma   90.00
#
_symmetry.space_group_name_H-M   'P 1'
#
loop_
_entity.id
_entity.type
_entity.pdbx_description
1 polymer ?
#
loop_
_entity_poly.entity_id
_entity_poly.type
_entity_poly.pdbx_seq_one_letter_code
_entity_poly.pdbx_strand_id
1 'polypeptide(L)'
;MRCSSVGLEVFLKVSEDEFSGLENESIKGDIQFYGVGEDIRKRKIPFELRYNPEQREFLKVEKYPLKDVYFGNLDRVTFLINEDFYKEVKEHGFSGDRFFTGGKFSIAIENRYEPY
;
A
#
# COMPACT_ATOMS: atom_id res chain seq x y z
N MET A 1 0.33 1.73 12.90
CA MET A 1 0.61 1.42 11.48
C MET A 1 2.11 1.20 11.24
N ARG A 2 2.52 0.05 10.69
CA ARG A 2 3.91 -0.24 10.26
C ARG A 2 3.85 -0.82 8.83
N CYS A 3 4.59 -0.23 7.90
CA CYS A 3 4.70 -0.69 6.51
C CYS A 3 6.17 -0.96 6.16
N SER A 4 6.46 -2.12 5.57
CA SER A 4 7.81 -2.58 5.19
C SER A 4 7.88 -3.04 3.73
N SER A 5 9.07 -2.94 3.12
CA SER A 5 9.33 -3.33 1.73
C SER A 5 10.59 -4.19 1.54
N VAL A 6 10.47 -5.30 0.82
CA VAL A 6 11.55 -6.25 0.45
C VAL A 6 11.31 -6.65 -1.01
N GLY A 7 12.19 -6.29 -1.96
CA GLY A 7 11.73 -6.11 -3.34
C GLY A 7 10.69 -4.98 -3.40
N LEU A 8 10.06 -4.66 -4.53
CA LEU A 8 9.01 -3.61 -4.54
C LEU A 8 7.68 -4.12 -3.94
N GLU A 9 7.76 -4.84 -2.82
CA GLU A 9 6.61 -5.32 -2.07
C GLU A 9 6.27 -4.30 -0.98
N VAL A 10 5.00 -3.98 -0.80
CA VAL A 10 4.50 -3.01 0.17
C VAL A 10 3.40 -3.71 0.94
N PHE A 11 3.63 -3.91 2.24
CA PHE A 11 2.69 -4.62 3.11
C PHE A 11 2.13 -3.69 4.17
N LEU A 12 0.81 -3.50 4.17
CA LEU A 12 0.08 -2.67 5.11
C LEU A 12 -0.70 -3.55 6.11
N LYS A 13 -0.38 -3.41 7.39
CA LYS A 13 -1.24 -3.88 8.50
C LYS A 13 -2.08 -2.72 9.01
N VAL A 14 -3.38 -2.94 9.11
CA VAL A 14 -4.37 -1.94 9.51
C VAL A 14 -5.41 -2.57 10.45
N SER A 15 -5.93 -1.79 11.38
CA SER A 15 -7.05 -2.23 12.23
C SER A 15 -8.35 -2.31 11.42
N GLU A 16 -9.32 -3.09 11.91
CA GLU A 16 -10.63 -3.20 11.25
C GLU A 16 -11.38 -1.86 11.24
N ASP A 17 -11.25 -1.06 12.30
CA ASP A 17 -11.87 0.26 12.41
C ASP A 17 -11.25 1.26 11.41
N GLU A 18 -9.92 1.32 11.33
CA GLU A 18 -9.22 2.17 10.35
C GLU A 18 -9.57 1.76 8.92
N PHE A 19 -9.62 0.44 8.64
CA PHE A 19 -9.96 -0.03 7.30
C PHE A 19 -11.41 0.26 6.94
N SER A 20 -12.35 0.12 7.87
CA SER A 20 -13.77 0.48 7.63
C SER A 20 -13.93 1.99 7.41
N GLY A 21 -13.07 2.81 8.01
CA GLY A 21 -13.02 4.25 7.78
C GLY A 21 -12.66 4.67 6.35
N LEU A 22 -12.08 3.78 5.54
CA LEU A 22 -11.63 4.11 4.17
C LEU A 22 -12.75 4.66 3.27
N GLU A 23 -14.00 4.29 3.54
CA GLU A 23 -15.18 4.76 2.81
C GLU A 23 -15.33 6.29 2.89
N ASN A 24 -14.84 6.91 3.96
CA ASN A 24 -15.00 8.34 4.23
C ASN A 24 -13.67 9.09 4.27
N GLU A 25 -12.58 8.43 4.63
CA GLU A 25 -11.28 9.05 4.81
C GLU A 25 -10.12 8.24 4.23
N SER A 26 -9.01 8.93 3.98
CA SER A 26 -7.77 8.30 3.54
C SER A 26 -6.94 7.83 4.73
N ILE A 27 -6.32 6.67 4.62
CA ILE A 27 -5.28 6.25 5.55
C ILE A 27 -3.94 6.84 5.11
N LYS A 28 -3.19 7.41 6.05
CA LYS A 28 -1.87 8.00 5.79
C LYS A 28 -0.81 7.41 6.71
N GLY A 29 0.41 7.30 6.20
CA GLY A 29 1.54 6.87 7.02
C GLY A 29 2.85 6.94 6.26
N ASP A 30 3.86 6.20 6.74
CA ASP A 30 5.17 6.12 6.11
C ASP A 30 5.50 4.68 5.72
N ILE A 31 5.96 4.49 4.48
CA ILE A 31 6.62 3.26 4.04
C ILE A 31 8.07 3.32 4.48
N GLN A 32 8.50 2.31 5.23
CA GLN A 32 9.92 2.11 5.49
C GLN A 32 10.54 1.41 4.29
N PHE A 33 11.28 2.18 3.49
CA PHE A 33 11.96 1.67 2.31
C PHE A 33 13.38 1.24 2.67
N TYR A 34 13.68 -0.03 2.38
CA TYR A 34 14.99 -0.64 2.52
C TYR A 34 15.54 -0.89 1.11
N GLY A 35 16.48 -0.05 0.67
CA GLY A 35 17.11 -0.26 -0.64
C GLY A 35 17.96 -1.53 -0.64
N VAL A 36 18.00 -2.20 -1.79
CA VAL A 36 18.89 -3.36 -2.02
C VAL A 36 20.24 -2.81 -2.52
N GLY A 37 21.24 -2.74 -1.65
CA GLY A 37 22.60 -2.28 -1.96
C GLY A 37 23.31 -1.64 -0.76
N GLU A 38 24.66 -1.67 -0.74
CA GLU A 38 25.48 -1.25 0.41
C GLU A 38 25.35 0.23 0.82
N ASP A 39 24.79 1.09 -0.05
CA ASP A 39 24.79 2.55 0.13
C ASP A 39 23.40 3.22 0.21
N ILE A 40 22.31 2.45 0.19
CA ILE A 40 20.95 3.04 0.18
C ILE A 40 20.43 3.17 1.61
N ARG A 41 20.53 4.40 2.14
CA ARG A 41 20.01 4.79 3.46
C ARG A 41 18.53 4.42 3.59
N LYS A 42 18.13 3.96 4.78
CA LYS A 42 16.72 3.78 5.15
C LYS A 42 15.98 5.11 4.93
N ARG A 43 14.99 5.10 4.04
CA ARG A 43 14.14 6.27 3.77
C ARG A 43 12.71 5.97 4.21
N LYS A 44 12.04 7.00 4.70
CA LYS A 44 10.58 7.00 4.86
C LYS A 44 9.96 7.66 3.65
N ILE A 45 9.04 6.97 2.99
CA ILE A 45 8.26 7.51 1.89
C ILE A 45 6.83 7.67 2.41
N PRO A 46 6.31 8.90 2.52
CA PRO A 46 4.91 9.13 2.84
C PRO A 46 4.00 8.36 1.89
N PHE A 47 3.01 7.67 2.43
CA PHE A 47 1.98 7.01 1.64
C PHE A 47 0.58 7.45 2.05
N GLU A 48 -0.32 7.27 1.11
CA GLU A 48 -1.74 7.44 1.30
C GLU A 48 -2.49 6.28 0.66
N LEU A 49 -3.45 5.71 1.37
CA LEU A 49 -4.38 4.71 0.86
C LEU A 49 -5.77 5.35 0.79
N ARG A 50 -6.42 5.23 -0.38
CA ARG A 50 -7.75 5.77 -0.64
C ARG A 50 -8.68 4.71 -1.20
N TYR A 51 -9.93 4.79 -0.81
CA TYR A 51 -11.02 4.10 -1.47
C TYR A 51 -11.52 4.90 -2.66
N ASN A 52 -11.67 4.27 -3.83
CA ASN A 52 -12.35 4.85 -4.97
C ASN A 52 -13.27 3.81 -5.62
N PRO A 53 -14.57 3.77 -5.27
CA PRO A 53 -15.48 2.74 -5.77
C PRO A 53 -15.70 2.80 -7.29
N GLU A 54 -15.50 3.98 -7.91
CA GLU A 54 -15.74 4.17 -9.34
C GLU A 54 -14.55 3.74 -10.22
N GLN A 55 -13.39 3.45 -9.62
CA GLN A 55 -12.23 3.04 -10.41
C GLN A 55 -12.41 1.62 -10.96
N ARG A 56 -11.93 1.39 -12.18
CA ARG A 56 -12.03 0.07 -12.84
C ARG A 56 -10.92 -0.87 -12.42
N GLU A 57 -9.72 -0.34 -12.24
CA GLU A 57 -8.57 -1.14 -11.83
C GLU A 57 -8.70 -1.57 -10.37
N PHE A 58 -8.35 -2.82 -10.09
CA PHE A 58 -8.39 -3.38 -8.73
C PHE A 58 -7.50 -2.58 -7.77
N LEU A 59 -6.27 -2.28 -8.21
CA LEU A 59 -5.33 -1.37 -7.56
C LEU A 59 -4.76 -0.37 -8.57
N LYS A 60 -4.75 0.91 -8.20
CA LYS A 60 -4.06 1.98 -8.93
C LYS A 60 -3.02 2.64 -8.04
N VAL A 61 -1.84 2.91 -8.59
CA VAL A 61 -0.73 3.54 -7.86
C VAL A 61 -0.32 4.85 -8.50
N GLU A 62 -0.42 5.94 -7.74
CA GLU A 62 0.03 7.26 -8.15
C GLU A 62 1.36 7.61 -7.48
N LYS A 63 2.34 8.03 -8.29
CA LYS A 63 3.70 8.36 -7.85
C LYS A 63 3.96 9.85 -7.91
N TYR A 64 4.72 10.35 -6.96
CA TYR A 64 5.19 11.73 -6.97
C TYR A 64 6.67 11.78 -6.58
N PRO A 65 7.56 12.35 -7.41
CA PRO A 65 7.29 12.91 -8.74
C PRO A 65 6.96 11.83 -9.79
N LEU A 66 6.11 12.18 -10.78
CA LEU A 66 5.64 11.23 -11.81
C LEU A 66 6.75 10.66 -12.70
N LYS A 67 7.83 11.43 -12.87
CA LYS A 67 8.95 11.09 -13.76
C LYS A 67 9.97 10.15 -13.12
N ASP A 68 9.86 9.85 -11.83
CA ASP A 68 10.83 8.97 -11.18
C ASP A 68 10.61 7.50 -11.55
N VAL A 69 11.70 6.87 -11.96
CA VAL A 69 11.74 5.44 -12.29
C VAL A 69 12.04 4.63 -11.04
N TYR A 70 12.74 5.21 -10.06
CA TYR A 70 13.13 4.52 -8.83
C TYR A 70 12.19 4.83 -7.68
N PHE A 71 11.57 3.78 -7.12
CA PHE A 71 10.59 3.94 -6.03
C PHE A 71 11.19 4.58 -4.77
N GLY A 72 12.45 4.30 -4.46
CA GLY A 72 13.14 4.89 -3.31
C GLY A 72 13.33 6.41 -3.41
N ASN A 73 13.15 7.00 -4.58
CA ASN A 73 13.25 8.44 -4.79
C ASN A 73 11.92 9.18 -4.65
N LEU A 74 10.79 8.47 -4.51
CA LEU A 74 9.48 9.09 -4.40
C LEU A 74 9.34 9.96 -3.15
N ASP A 75 8.71 11.12 -3.33
CA ASP A 75 8.32 12.04 -2.26
C ASP A 75 7.03 11.60 -1.59
N ARG A 76 6.14 10.96 -2.36
CA ARG A 76 4.96 10.28 -1.86
C ARG A 76 4.44 9.25 -2.86
N VAL A 77 3.66 8.31 -2.35
CA VAL A 77 2.91 7.35 -3.15
C VAL A 77 1.46 7.26 -2.67
N THR A 78 0.52 7.19 -3.59
CA THR A 78 -0.90 6.97 -3.26
C THR A 78 -1.36 5.66 -3.86
N PHE A 79 -1.91 4.79 -3.02
CA PHE A 79 -2.58 3.56 -3.42
C PHE A 79 -4.09 3.82 -3.43
N LEU A 80 -4.74 3.57 -4.56
CA LEU A 80 -6.19 3.63 -4.68
C LEU A 80 -6.72 2.22 -4.90
N ILE A 81 -7.65 1.80 -4.05
CA ILE A 81 -8.31 0.49 -4.12
C ILE A 81 -9.78 0.65 -4.53
N ASN A 82 -10.30 -0.29 -5.31
CA ASN A 82 -11.68 -0.23 -5.80
C ASN A 82 -12.64 -0.94 -4.83
N GLU A 83 -13.92 -0.97 -5.19
CA GLU A 83 -14.98 -1.66 -4.46
C GLU A 83 -14.66 -3.15 -4.24
N ASP A 84 -14.15 -3.84 -5.26
CA ASP A 84 -13.87 -5.28 -5.18
C ASP A 84 -12.71 -5.57 -4.22
N PHE A 85 -11.61 -4.82 -4.32
CA PHE A 85 -10.46 -4.95 -3.42
C PHE A 85 -10.89 -4.67 -1.98
N TYR A 86 -11.67 -3.61 -1.77
CA TYR A 86 -12.16 -3.25 -0.45
C TYR A 86 -13.02 -4.37 0.16
N LYS A 87 -13.93 -4.96 -0.62
CA LYS A 87 -14.73 -6.12 -0.20
C LYS A 87 -13.89 -7.33 0.12
N GLU A 88 -12.90 -7.68 -0.71
CA GLU A 88 -12.03 -8.82 -0.43
C GLU A 88 -11.30 -8.68 0.91
N VAL A 89 -10.74 -7.51 1.22
CA VAL A 89 -10.09 -7.28 2.52
C VAL A 89 -11.11 -7.33 3.66
N LYS A 90 -12.30 -6.76 3.47
CA LYS A 90 -13.35 -6.72 4.51
C LYS A 90 -13.89 -8.12 4.84
N GLU A 91 -14.09 -8.95 3.83
CA GLU A 91 -14.64 -10.30 3.96
C GLU A 91 -13.59 -11.33 4.39
N HIS A 92 -12.39 -11.28 3.81
CA HIS A 92 -11.36 -12.29 4.02
C HIS A 92 -10.22 -11.84 4.94
N GLY A 93 -10.18 -10.56 5.33
CA GLY A 93 -9.14 -10.00 6.16
C GLY A 93 -7.83 -9.71 5.43
N PHE A 94 -7.73 -10.02 4.13
CA PHE A 94 -6.52 -9.88 3.33
C PHE A 94 -6.84 -9.76 1.84
N SER A 95 -6.14 -8.85 1.14
CA SER A 95 -6.08 -8.81 -0.32
C SER A 95 -4.80 -8.12 -0.79
N GLY A 96 -4.45 -8.28 -2.05
CA GLY A 96 -3.27 -7.66 -2.64
C GLY A 96 -3.22 -7.81 -4.15
N ASP A 97 -2.51 -6.88 -4.79
CA ASP A 97 -2.33 -6.88 -6.24
C ASP A 97 -0.94 -6.40 -6.62
N ARG A 98 -0.56 -6.69 -7.87
CA ARG A 98 0.67 -6.20 -8.46
C ARG A 98 0.50 -4.81 -9.03
N PHE A 99 1.58 -4.05 -9.01
CA PHE A 99 1.64 -2.74 -9.63
C PHE A 99 2.98 -2.54 -10.34
N PHE A 100 2.99 -1.71 -11.39
CA PHE A 100 4.14 -1.51 -12.29
C PHE A 100 4.70 -2.85 -12.84
N THR A 101 6.01 -2.92 -13.08
CA THR A 101 6.71 -4.05 -13.69
C THR A 101 7.05 -5.19 -12.73
N GLY A 102 6.65 -5.12 -11.47
CA GLY A 102 6.96 -6.15 -10.48
C GLY A 102 6.74 -5.77 -9.02
N GLY A 103 6.09 -4.64 -8.74
CA GLY A 103 5.69 -4.30 -7.38
C GLY A 103 4.48 -5.10 -6.94
N LYS A 104 4.35 -5.28 -5.62
CA LYS A 104 3.19 -5.93 -5.00
C LYS A 104 2.72 -5.08 -3.82
N PHE A 105 1.45 -4.77 -3.75
CA PHE A 105 0.85 -4.15 -2.59
C PHE A 105 -0.11 -5.15 -1.95
N SER A 106 -0.11 -5.23 -0.62
CA SER A 106 -1.02 -6.11 0.12
C SER A 106 -1.46 -5.45 1.41
N ILE A 107 -2.74 -5.61 1.74
CA ILE A 107 -3.36 -5.12 2.97
C ILE A 107 -3.83 -6.32 3.78
N ALA A 108 -3.61 -6.26 5.09
CA ALA A 108 -4.09 -7.24 6.05
C ALA A 108 -4.73 -6.56 7.27
N ILE A 109 -5.88 -7.08 7.70
CA ILE A 109 -6.50 -6.70 8.97
C ILE A 109 -5.75 -7.37 10.13
N GLU A 110 -5.25 -6.57 11.08
CA GLU A 110 -4.31 -7.01 12.13
C GLU A 110 -4.71 -8.28 12.88
N ASN A 111 -6.00 -8.44 13.20
CA ASN A 111 -6.52 -9.57 14.00
C ASN A 111 -7.04 -10.74 13.16
N ARG A 112 -6.95 -10.66 11.83
CA ARG A 112 -7.44 -11.71 10.90
C ARG A 112 -6.31 -12.32 10.07
N TYR A 113 -5.08 -11.84 10.26
CA TYR A 113 -3.92 -12.27 9.51
C TYR A 113 -2.89 -12.93 10.45
N GLU A 114 -2.83 -14.26 10.41
CA GLU A 114 -1.74 -15.03 11.03
C GLU A 114 -0.64 -15.25 9.97
N PRO A 115 0.55 -14.63 10.13
CA PRO A 115 1.70 -15.05 9.34
C PRO A 115 2.11 -16.45 9.81
N TYR A 116 2.09 -17.43 8.89
CA TYR A 116 2.63 -18.77 9.10
C TYR A 116 4.04 -18.74 9.69
#